data_AF-A0A940P774-F1
#
_entry.id   AF-A0A940P774-F1
#
_cell.length_a   1.000
_cell.length_b   1.000
_cell.length_c   1.000
_cell.angle_alpha   90.00
_cell.angle_beta   90.00
_cell.angle_gamma   90.00
#
_symmetry.space_group_name_H-M   'P 1'
#
loop_
_entity.id
_entity.type
_entity.pdbx_description
1 polymer ?
#
loop_
_entity_poly.entity_id
_entity_poly.type
_entity_poly.pdbx_seq_one_letter_code
_entity_poly.pdbx_strand_id
1 'polypeptide(L)'
;TATENAARIAGLELVRTINEPTAAALYYAVKSKLDHANILVYDLGGGTFDVTLIRVDGSAVNVKSTKGIKNVGGRFFDEELVSQIHDYIEDEYDVDLEDEEYLDVYQELFNRAEKAKISLCRQEKAVIPIRTGEFKESYTLTRADFEKIVAKLYKRTEYCVKSAIADAGITAKDIDKVILVGGSSRIPYIEQQLTALLGITPSHEVNPDEVVAMGAALFGKQLESVSSDTKTISDVCSHSIGVSALDELTLKKYNRILIKRNTTLPAETCLPFRTASENQEKIELSVTEGEFKELSDVRIISEAEILLPPNLPKGTRVEVALRLDPSQLVHLWLRIPAVSYETELKFNRISNLSDQEIEKLTGLIADYDVS
;
A
#
# COMPACT_ATOMS: atom_id res chain seq x y z
N THR A 1 -2.44 -15.26 0.85
CA THR A 1 -2.06 -13.98 1.52
C THR A 1 -3.01 -13.69 2.68
N ALA A 2 -2.75 -12.70 3.55
CA ALA A 2 -3.67 -12.38 4.66
C ALA A 2 -5.10 -12.06 4.19
N THR A 3 -5.25 -11.29 3.10
CA THR A 3 -6.55 -10.95 2.50
C THR A 3 -7.25 -12.18 1.91
N GLU A 4 -6.51 -13.08 1.27
CA GLU A 4 -7.03 -14.34 0.76
C GLU A 4 -7.50 -15.27 1.88
N ASN A 5 -6.74 -15.35 2.98
CA ASN A 5 -7.16 -16.09 4.16
C ASN A 5 -8.44 -15.47 4.75
N ALA A 6 -8.55 -14.14 4.79
CA ALA A 6 -9.76 -13.46 5.24
C ALA A 6 -10.98 -13.80 4.36
N ALA A 7 -10.81 -13.82 3.03
CA ALA A 7 -11.87 -14.24 2.12
C ALA A 7 -12.30 -15.70 2.38
N ARG A 8 -11.33 -16.61 2.57
CA ARG A 8 -11.60 -18.01 2.90
C ARG A 8 -12.33 -18.18 4.23
N ILE A 9 -11.90 -17.44 5.26
CA ILE A 9 -12.53 -17.40 6.59
C ILE A 9 -13.98 -16.88 6.48
N ALA A 10 -14.24 -15.93 5.58
CA ALA A 10 -15.57 -15.41 5.29
C ALA A 10 -16.42 -16.31 4.38
N GLY A 11 -15.92 -17.47 3.93
CA GLY A 11 -16.63 -18.37 3.03
C GLY A 11 -16.74 -17.86 1.59
N LEU A 12 -15.90 -16.91 1.17
CA LEU A 12 -15.88 -16.35 -0.18
C LEU A 12 -14.81 -17.03 -1.04
N GLU A 13 -15.19 -17.47 -2.24
CA GLU A 13 -14.24 -17.92 -3.26
C GLU A 13 -13.53 -16.70 -3.86
N LEU A 14 -12.23 -16.56 -3.60
CA LEU A 14 -11.44 -15.46 -4.16
C LEU A 14 -11.11 -15.73 -5.63
N VAL A 15 -11.88 -15.12 -6.54
CA VAL A 15 -11.63 -15.25 -7.98
C VAL A 15 -10.35 -14.53 -8.41
N ARG A 16 -10.20 -13.25 -8.03
CA ARG A 16 -9.02 -12.43 -8.33
C ARG A 16 -8.98 -11.18 -7.45
N THR A 17 -7.79 -10.72 -7.11
CA THR A 17 -7.57 -9.43 -6.45
C THR A 17 -7.35 -8.31 -7.48
N ILE A 18 -7.71 -7.08 -7.11
CA ILE A 18 -7.42 -5.87 -7.87
C ILE A 18 -6.92 -4.80 -6.90
N ASN A 19 -5.90 -4.04 -7.32
CA ASN A 19 -5.41 -2.90 -6.54
C ASN A 19 -6.47 -1.78 -6.52
N GLU A 20 -6.64 -1.13 -5.37
CA GLU A 20 -7.62 -0.05 -5.17
C GLU A 20 -7.53 1.08 -6.21
N PRO A 21 -6.34 1.67 -6.50
CA PRO A 21 -6.25 2.73 -7.49
C PRO A 21 -6.57 2.24 -8.92
N THR A 22 -6.24 0.99 -9.23
CA THR A 22 -6.57 0.36 -10.52
C THR A 22 -8.08 0.20 -10.66
N ALA A 23 -8.77 -0.24 -9.61
CA ALA A 23 -10.22 -0.33 -9.57
C ALA A 23 -10.87 1.06 -9.74
N ALA A 24 -10.40 2.06 -9.00
CA ALA A 24 -10.92 3.42 -9.07
C ALA A 24 -10.80 4.02 -10.47
N ALA A 25 -9.61 3.90 -11.10
CA ALA A 25 -9.38 4.39 -12.46
C ALA A 25 -10.21 3.64 -13.50
N LEU A 26 -10.34 2.32 -13.37
CA LEU A 26 -11.18 1.51 -14.25
C LEU A 26 -12.64 1.99 -14.23
N TYR A 27 -13.20 2.19 -13.03
CA TYR A 27 -14.58 2.69 -12.91
C TYR A 27 -14.73 4.09 -13.49
N TYR A 28 -13.79 4.99 -13.17
CA TYR A 28 -13.81 6.36 -13.67
C TYR A 28 -13.74 6.43 -15.19
N ALA A 29 -12.82 5.68 -15.80
CA ALA A 29 -12.65 5.63 -17.25
C ALA A 29 -13.94 5.20 -17.96
N VAL A 30 -14.61 4.16 -17.46
CA VAL A 30 -15.88 3.69 -18.02
C VAL A 30 -16.99 4.72 -17.82
N LYS A 31 -17.12 5.29 -16.62
CA LYS A 31 -18.17 6.25 -16.28
C LYS A 31 -18.05 7.52 -17.12
N SER A 32 -16.84 8.04 -17.27
CA SER A 32 -16.55 9.30 -17.97
C SER A 32 -16.23 9.09 -19.46
N LYS A 33 -16.37 7.85 -19.97
CA LYS A 33 -16.16 7.47 -21.38
C LYS A 33 -14.80 7.94 -21.92
N LEU A 34 -13.76 7.77 -21.12
CA LEU A 34 -12.40 8.13 -21.50
C LEU A 34 -11.80 7.03 -22.35
N ASP A 35 -11.34 7.38 -23.55
CA ASP A 35 -10.72 6.46 -24.49
C ASP A 35 -9.19 6.50 -24.39
N HIS A 36 -8.59 7.69 -24.24
CA HIS A 36 -7.14 7.83 -24.06
C HIS A 36 -6.87 8.88 -22.99
N ALA A 37 -6.33 8.47 -21.84
CA ALA A 37 -6.06 9.39 -20.74
C ALA A 37 -4.96 8.88 -19.81
N ASN A 38 -4.12 9.80 -19.33
CA ASN A 38 -3.28 9.61 -18.15
C ASN A 38 -4.04 10.11 -16.92
N ILE A 39 -4.35 9.18 -16.02
CA ILE A 39 -5.10 9.42 -14.81
C ILE A 39 -4.15 9.34 -13.62
N LEU A 40 -4.13 10.36 -12.78
CA LEU A 40 -3.52 10.31 -11.46
C LEU A 40 -4.59 10.00 -10.42
N VAL A 41 -4.48 8.85 -9.75
CA VAL A 41 -5.31 8.50 -8.60
C VAL A 41 -4.56 8.91 -7.33
N TYR A 42 -5.16 9.80 -6.54
CA TYR A 42 -4.66 10.25 -5.24
C TYR A 42 -5.56 9.66 -4.15
N ASP A 43 -5.08 8.63 -3.46
CA ASP A 43 -5.81 7.93 -2.42
C ASP A 43 -5.28 8.32 -1.04
N LEU A 44 -6.08 9.07 -0.28
CA LEU A 44 -5.75 9.49 1.07
C LEU A 44 -6.82 8.96 2.04
N GLY A 45 -6.52 7.80 2.63
CA GLY A 45 -7.40 7.11 3.55
C GLY A 45 -7.23 7.55 5.00
N GLY A 46 -7.57 6.64 5.92
CA GLY A 46 -7.45 6.86 7.37
C GLY A 46 -6.00 6.73 7.88
N GLY A 47 -5.19 5.83 7.31
CA GLY A 47 -3.84 5.55 7.82
C GLY A 47 -2.72 5.43 6.78
N THR A 48 -3.07 5.38 5.50
CA THR A 48 -2.13 5.30 4.39
C THR A 48 -2.46 6.33 3.32
N PHE A 49 -1.43 6.64 2.53
CA PHE A 49 -1.55 7.41 1.31
C PHE A 49 -0.93 6.62 0.16
N ASP A 50 -1.65 6.54 -0.96
CA ASP A 50 -1.19 5.93 -2.19
C ASP A 50 -1.44 6.88 -3.37
N VAL A 51 -0.50 6.91 -4.32
CA VAL A 51 -0.63 7.61 -5.60
C VAL A 51 -0.24 6.68 -6.72
N THR A 52 -1.10 6.61 -7.73
CA THR A 52 -0.87 5.77 -8.91
C THR A 52 -1.13 6.55 -10.18
N LEU A 53 -0.20 6.47 -11.12
CA LEU A 53 -0.35 7.00 -12.47
C LEU A 53 -0.78 5.85 -13.38
N ILE A 54 -1.90 6.04 -14.05
CA ILE A 54 -2.57 5.01 -14.83
C ILE A 54 -2.81 5.55 -16.23
N ARG A 55 -2.41 4.78 -17.23
CA ARG A 55 -2.73 5.04 -18.64
C ARG A 55 -3.95 4.20 -19.01
N VAL A 56 -5.00 4.89 -19.46
CA VAL A 56 -6.16 4.30 -20.11
C VAL A 56 -5.97 4.43 -21.62
N ASP A 57 -6.11 3.32 -22.34
CA ASP A 57 -6.13 3.25 -23.79
C ASP A 57 -7.24 2.29 -24.25
N GLY A 58 -8.33 2.84 -24.78
CA GLY A 58 -9.60 2.17 -24.96
C GLY A 58 -10.09 1.54 -23.67
N SER A 59 -10.16 0.22 -23.69
CA SER A 59 -10.57 -0.58 -22.54
C SER A 59 -9.42 -1.11 -21.70
N ALA A 60 -8.17 -0.84 -22.09
CA ALA A 60 -6.98 -1.27 -21.36
C ALA A 60 -6.61 -0.27 -20.26
N VAL A 61 -6.22 -0.80 -19.10
CA VAL A 61 -5.78 -0.01 -17.94
C VAL A 61 -4.38 -0.45 -17.58
N ASN A 62 -3.41 0.44 -17.78
CA ASN A 62 -2.00 0.16 -17.57
C ASN A 62 -1.45 1.05 -16.47
N VAL A 63 -1.06 0.46 -15.35
CA VAL A 63 -0.35 1.17 -14.29
C VAL A 63 1.05 1.53 -14.79
N LYS A 64 1.40 2.82 -14.72
CA LYS A 64 2.72 3.34 -15.11
C LYS A 64 3.67 3.41 -13.92
N SER A 65 3.16 3.85 -12.78
CA SER A 65 3.92 3.94 -11.54
C SER A 65 2.99 3.97 -10.34
N THR A 66 3.44 3.44 -9.22
CA THR A 66 2.75 3.57 -7.93
C THR A 66 3.72 3.93 -6.81
N LYS A 67 3.27 4.75 -5.85
CA LYS A 67 3.96 5.09 -4.62
C LYS A 67 2.97 5.09 -3.47
N GLY A 68 3.41 4.62 -2.32
CA GLY A 68 2.62 4.66 -1.10
C GLY A 68 3.48 4.98 0.11
N ILE A 69 2.87 5.62 1.10
CA ILE A 69 3.46 5.84 2.43
C ILE A 69 2.45 5.46 3.50
N LYS A 70 2.98 4.85 4.56
CA LYS A 70 2.25 4.58 5.79
C LYS A 70 2.34 5.78 6.71
N ASN A 71 1.51 5.77 7.74
CA ASN A 71 1.51 6.76 8.79
C ASN A 71 1.23 8.19 8.29
N VAL A 72 0.29 8.30 7.34
CA VAL A 72 -0.26 9.54 6.81
C VAL A 72 -1.72 9.28 6.47
N GLY A 73 -2.63 10.14 6.93
CA GLY A 73 -4.05 9.98 6.69
C GLY A 73 -4.91 10.59 7.79
N GLY A 74 -6.21 10.31 7.73
CA GLY A 74 -7.23 10.85 8.62
C GLY A 74 -6.89 10.76 10.10
N ARG A 75 -6.45 9.59 10.55
CA ARG A 75 -6.11 9.31 11.96
C ARG A 75 -4.94 10.15 12.45
N PHE A 76 -3.94 10.39 11.60
CA PHE A 76 -2.76 11.18 11.97
C PHE A 76 -3.08 12.68 12.07
N PHE A 77 -4.08 13.14 11.32
CA PHE A 77 -4.62 14.48 11.53
C PHE A 77 -5.36 14.59 12.87
N ASP A 78 -6.08 13.53 13.25
CA ASP A 78 -6.78 13.47 14.55
C ASP A 78 -5.79 13.43 15.71
N GLU A 79 -4.75 12.59 15.63
CA GLU A 79 -3.68 12.48 16.64
C GLU A 79 -2.97 13.81 16.87
N GLU A 80 -2.55 14.52 15.81
CA GLU A 80 -1.92 15.84 15.95
C GLU A 80 -2.88 16.88 16.56
N LEU A 81 -4.17 16.80 16.22
CA LEU A 81 -5.17 17.71 16.81
C LEU A 81 -5.39 17.40 18.29
N VAL A 82 -5.46 16.13 18.68
CA VAL A 82 -5.58 15.71 20.08
C VAL A 82 -4.35 16.17 20.86
N SER A 83 -3.14 15.99 20.33
CA SER A 83 -1.90 16.44 20.97
C SER A 83 -1.91 17.96 21.20
N GLN A 84 -2.32 18.78 20.22
CA GLN A 84 -2.41 20.23 20.43
C GLN A 84 -3.45 20.64 21.48
N ILE A 85 -4.55 19.89 21.58
CA ILE A 85 -5.57 20.15 22.60
C ILE A 85 -5.08 19.71 23.98
N HIS A 86 -4.36 18.59 24.06
CA HIS A 86 -3.73 18.11 25.30
C HIS A 86 -2.73 19.15 25.82
N ASP A 87 -1.78 19.60 24.99
CA ASP A 87 -0.82 20.65 25.34
C ASP A 87 -1.53 21.92 25.85
N TYR A 88 -2.60 22.36 25.17
CA TYR A 88 -3.38 23.53 25.57
C TYR A 88 -4.05 23.35 26.95
N ILE A 89 -4.58 22.16 27.25
CA ILE A 89 -5.21 21.87 28.53
C ILE A 89 -4.16 21.79 29.64
N GLU A 90 -3.03 21.16 29.39
CA GLU A 90 -1.92 21.11 30.34
C GLU A 90 -1.44 22.52 30.69
N ASP A 91 -1.22 23.38 29.69
CA ASP A 91 -0.76 24.76 29.88
C ASP A 91 -1.77 25.66 30.62
N GLU A 92 -3.06 25.58 30.29
CA GLU A 92 -4.09 26.48 30.84
C GLU A 92 -4.71 25.99 32.15
N TYR A 93 -4.77 24.67 32.36
CA TYR A 93 -5.47 24.06 33.48
C TYR A 93 -4.56 23.26 34.43
N ASP A 94 -3.28 23.05 34.11
CA ASP A 94 -2.35 22.20 34.87
C ASP A 94 -2.89 20.77 35.03
N VAL A 95 -3.56 20.27 33.97
CA VAL A 95 -4.17 18.93 33.90
C VAL A 95 -3.59 18.13 32.75
N ASP A 96 -2.97 17.00 33.07
CA ASP A 96 -2.54 16.02 32.08
C ASP A 96 -3.70 15.06 31.74
N LEU A 97 -4.23 15.12 30.51
CA LEU A 97 -5.33 14.23 30.10
C LEU A 97 -4.89 12.76 29.94
N GLU A 98 -3.59 12.46 29.93
CA GLU A 98 -3.09 11.08 29.83
C GLU A 98 -3.09 10.35 31.18
N ASP A 99 -3.30 11.08 32.29
CA ASP A 99 -3.45 10.49 33.61
C ASP A 99 -4.68 9.54 33.70
N GLU A 100 -4.58 8.51 34.55
CA GLU A 100 -5.62 7.49 34.72
C GLU A 100 -6.99 8.09 35.07
N GLU A 101 -7.00 9.24 35.75
CA GLU A 101 -8.21 9.98 36.11
C GLU A 101 -8.96 10.56 34.91
N TYR A 102 -8.27 10.86 33.81
CA TYR A 102 -8.82 11.55 32.63
C TYR A 102 -8.80 10.72 31.35
N LEU A 103 -8.38 9.46 31.43
CA LEU A 103 -8.18 8.60 30.27
C LEU A 103 -9.46 8.41 29.42
N ASP A 104 -10.65 8.41 30.05
CA ASP A 104 -11.93 8.35 29.33
C ASP A 104 -12.21 9.65 28.53
N VAL A 105 -11.88 10.81 29.10
CA VAL A 105 -11.96 12.11 28.44
C VAL A 105 -10.99 12.17 27.26
N TYR A 106 -9.76 11.70 27.45
CA TYR A 106 -8.74 11.64 26.40
C TYR A 106 -9.14 10.73 25.24
N GLN A 107 -9.66 9.53 25.53
CA GLN A 107 -10.17 8.63 24.49
C GLN A 107 -11.33 9.23 23.71
N GLU A 108 -12.29 9.87 24.40
CA GLU A 108 -13.42 10.54 23.76
C GLU A 108 -12.98 11.79 22.96
N LEU A 109 -11.85 12.41 23.30
CA LEU A 109 -11.29 13.53 22.56
C LEU A 109 -10.94 13.16 21.12
N PHE A 110 -10.48 11.93 20.85
CA PHE A 110 -10.25 11.44 19.49
C PHE A 110 -11.53 11.46 18.64
N ASN A 111 -12.65 10.96 19.19
CA ASN A 111 -13.94 10.97 18.50
C ASN A 111 -14.43 12.41 18.21
N ARG A 112 -14.18 13.33 19.15
CA ARG A 112 -14.56 14.75 18.99
C ARG A 112 -13.66 15.48 18.01
N ALA A 113 -12.37 15.20 18.03
CA ALA A 113 -11.37 15.69 17.08
C ALA A 113 -11.71 15.27 15.65
N GLU A 114 -12.04 13.99 15.44
CA GLU A 114 -12.45 13.50 14.12
C GLU A 114 -13.72 14.21 13.61
N LYS A 115 -14.74 14.35 14.46
CA LYS A 115 -15.97 15.07 14.10
C LYS A 115 -15.70 16.54 13.77
N ALA A 116 -14.82 17.20 14.53
CA ALA A 116 -14.41 18.58 14.27
C ALA A 116 -13.67 18.71 12.93
N LYS A 117 -12.69 17.83 12.67
CA LYS A 117 -11.98 17.72 11.38
C LYS A 117 -12.98 17.59 10.22
N ILE A 118 -13.91 16.64 10.30
CA ILE A 118 -14.91 16.42 9.25
C ILE A 118 -15.79 17.67 9.06
N SER A 119 -16.19 18.33 10.14
CA SER A 119 -16.96 19.58 10.07
C SER A 119 -16.18 20.70 9.37
N LEU A 120 -14.88 20.81 9.63
CA LEU A 120 -14.01 21.84 9.04
C LEU A 120 -13.81 21.70 7.53
N CYS A 121 -14.08 20.52 6.95
CA CYS A 121 -14.17 20.37 5.50
C CYS A 121 -15.30 21.22 4.88
N ARG A 122 -16.27 21.69 5.68
CA ARG A 122 -17.43 22.49 5.24
C ARG A 122 -17.58 23.82 5.98
N GLN A 123 -17.06 23.92 7.20
CA GLN A 123 -17.20 25.09 8.08
C GLN A 123 -15.85 25.76 8.36
N GLU A 124 -15.85 27.05 8.66
CA GLU A 124 -14.62 27.80 8.98
C GLU A 124 -14.12 27.53 10.41
N LYS A 125 -14.98 27.01 11.28
CA LYS A 125 -14.66 26.70 12.67
C LYS A 125 -15.45 25.51 13.17
N ALA A 126 -14.88 24.79 14.13
CA ALA A 126 -15.53 23.74 14.90
C ALA A 126 -15.25 23.96 16.40
N VAL A 127 -16.18 23.56 17.25
CA VAL A 127 -16.03 23.66 18.71
C VAL A 127 -15.93 22.25 19.29
N ILE A 128 -14.88 22.01 20.05
CA ILE A 128 -14.58 20.74 20.70
C ILE A 128 -14.82 20.94 22.21
N PRO A 129 -15.94 20.46 22.75
CA PRO A 129 -16.17 20.53 24.19
C PRO A 129 -15.23 19.56 24.91
N ILE A 130 -14.66 20.00 26.02
CA ILE A 130 -13.83 19.19 26.93
C ILE A 130 -14.42 19.36 28.32
N ARG A 131 -14.73 18.25 28.98
CA ARG A 131 -15.41 18.25 30.27
C ARG A 131 -14.73 17.23 31.16
N THR A 132 -14.15 17.72 32.24
CA THR A 132 -13.57 16.91 33.31
C THR A 132 -14.40 17.12 34.58
N GLY A 133 -13.98 16.49 35.69
CA GLY A 133 -14.53 16.81 37.01
C GLY A 133 -14.17 18.23 37.48
N GLU A 134 -13.03 18.75 37.03
CA GLU A 134 -12.45 20.01 37.52
C GLU A 134 -12.85 21.23 36.68
N PHE A 135 -12.96 21.07 35.35
CA PHE A 135 -13.23 22.16 34.44
C PHE A 135 -14.14 21.77 33.27
N LYS A 136 -14.66 22.82 32.60
CA LYS A 136 -15.43 22.71 31.37
C LYS A 136 -14.90 23.73 30.37
N GLU A 137 -14.34 23.23 29.28
CA GLU A 137 -13.72 24.05 28.24
C GLU A 137 -14.41 23.78 26.88
N SER A 138 -14.32 24.74 25.96
CA SER A 138 -14.84 24.65 24.60
C SER A 138 -13.79 25.14 23.61
N TYR A 139 -12.84 24.27 23.31
CA TYR A 139 -11.75 24.55 22.40
C TYR A 139 -12.30 24.86 21.00
N THR A 140 -12.00 26.05 20.48
CA THR A 140 -12.45 26.48 19.15
C THR A 140 -11.34 26.31 18.14
N LEU A 141 -11.51 25.37 17.22
CA LEU A 141 -10.57 25.11 16.14
C LEU A 141 -11.04 25.81 14.85
N THR A 142 -10.18 26.61 14.23
CA THR A 142 -10.47 27.20 12.91
C THR A 142 -9.96 26.30 11.78
N ARG A 143 -10.54 26.43 10.57
CA ARG A 143 -10.04 25.73 9.38
C ARG A 143 -8.58 26.10 9.12
N ALA A 144 -8.23 27.37 9.25
CA ALA A 144 -6.86 27.83 9.03
C ALA A 144 -5.85 27.17 9.98
N ASP A 145 -6.22 26.92 11.23
CA ASP A 145 -5.35 26.21 12.18
C ASP A 145 -5.24 24.71 11.83
N PHE A 146 -6.37 24.09 11.46
CA PHE A 146 -6.37 22.71 10.98
C PHE A 146 -5.53 22.54 9.70
N GLU A 147 -5.57 23.49 8.78
CA GLU A 147 -4.77 23.45 7.55
C GLU A 147 -3.26 23.50 7.82
N LYS A 148 -2.81 24.11 8.93
CA LYS A 148 -1.40 24.05 9.35
C LYS A 148 -0.99 22.62 9.72
N ILE A 149 -1.88 21.87 10.38
CA ILE A 149 -1.68 20.44 10.69
C ILE A 149 -1.58 19.65 9.38
N VAL A 150 -2.56 19.84 8.48
CA VAL A 150 -2.61 19.14 7.19
C VAL A 150 -1.36 19.44 6.36
N ALA A 151 -0.90 20.69 6.33
CA ALA A 151 0.28 21.10 5.58
C ALA A 151 1.56 20.34 5.96
N LYS A 152 1.74 19.99 7.24
CA LYS A 152 2.90 19.22 7.70
C LYS A 152 2.96 17.84 7.03
N LEU A 153 1.84 17.12 7.04
CA LEU A 153 1.75 15.77 6.49
C LEU A 153 1.61 15.76 4.96
N TYR A 154 0.97 16.77 4.37
CA TYR A 154 0.79 16.92 2.92
C TYR A 154 2.13 16.94 2.16
N LYS A 155 3.19 17.54 2.71
CA LYS A 155 4.51 17.56 2.06
C LYS A 155 5.03 16.16 1.72
N ARG A 156 4.69 15.16 2.54
CA ARG A 156 5.06 13.76 2.30
C ARG A 156 4.28 13.17 1.13
N THR A 157 2.98 13.48 1.02
CA THR A 157 2.14 13.03 -0.10
C THR A 157 2.52 13.74 -1.40
N GLU A 158 2.84 15.03 -1.35
CA GLU A 158 3.34 15.83 -2.47
C GLU A 158 4.63 15.24 -3.05
N TYR A 159 5.58 14.84 -2.20
CA TYR A 159 6.80 14.16 -2.63
C TYR A 159 6.50 12.86 -3.38
N CYS A 160 5.58 12.04 -2.86
CA CYS A 160 5.16 10.81 -3.51
C CYS A 160 4.51 11.08 -4.87
N VAL A 161 3.67 12.11 -5.00
CA VAL A 161 3.07 12.52 -6.28
C VAL A 161 4.16 12.88 -7.29
N LYS A 162 5.11 13.76 -6.92
CA LYS A 162 6.22 14.16 -7.80
C LYS A 162 7.08 12.96 -8.20
N SER A 163 7.37 12.06 -7.26
CA SER A 163 8.17 10.87 -7.53
C SER A 163 7.44 9.88 -8.44
N ALA A 164 6.12 9.70 -8.28
CA ALA A 164 5.34 8.83 -9.16
C ALA A 164 5.33 9.37 -10.60
N ILE A 165 5.13 10.68 -10.77
CA ILE A 165 5.19 11.35 -12.09
C ILE A 165 6.57 11.11 -12.75
N ALA A 166 7.65 11.28 -11.99
CA ALA A 166 9.01 11.04 -12.47
C ALA A 166 9.24 9.56 -12.86
N ASP A 167 8.79 8.61 -12.02
CA ASP A 167 8.91 7.17 -12.29
C ASP A 167 8.11 6.73 -13.53
N ALA A 168 6.97 7.39 -13.79
CA ALA A 168 6.16 7.17 -14.99
C ALA A 168 6.81 7.75 -16.27
N GLY A 169 7.85 8.58 -16.14
CA GLY A 169 8.53 9.20 -17.27
C GLY A 169 7.71 10.27 -18.00
N ILE A 170 6.74 10.88 -17.30
CA ILE A 170 5.87 11.94 -17.83
C ILE A 170 6.01 13.22 -17.02
N THR A 171 5.37 14.29 -17.46
CA THR A 171 5.28 15.56 -16.73
C THR A 171 3.86 15.80 -16.22
N ALA A 172 3.69 16.76 -15.31
CA ALA A 172 2.36 17.15 -14.81
C ALA A 172 1.41 17.59 -15.94
N LYS A 173 1.94 18.11 -17.05
CA LYS A 173 1.15 18.54 -18.21
C LYS A 173 0.59 17.38 -19.03
N ASP A 174 1.17 16.19 -18.88
CA ASP A 174 0.74 15.00 -19.59
C ASP A 174 -0.39 14.28 -18.84
N ILE A 175 -0.74 14.71 -17.62
CA ILE A 175 -1.85 14.17 -16.84
C ILE A 175 -3.14 14.80 -17.37
N ASP A 176 -4.15 13.99 -17.65
CA ASP A 176 -5.43 14.45 -18.19
C ASP A 176 -6.47 14.61 -17.07
N LYS A 177 -6.43 13.73 -16.07
CA LYS A 177 -7.41 13.68 -14.97
C LYS A 177 -6.75 13.34 -13.64
N VAL A 178 -7.24 13.98 -12.58
CA VAL A 178 -6.88 13.66 -11.20
C VAL A 178 -8.15 13.15 -10.50
N ILE A 179 -8.07 11.99 -9.86
CA ILE A 179 -9.17 11.37 -9.11
C ILE A 179 -8.78 11.35 -7.65
N LEU A 180 -9.67 11.83 -6.78
CA LEU A 180 -9.53 11.72 -5.34
C LEU A 180 -10.21 10.43 -4.84
N VAL A 181 -9.52 9.70 -3.98
CA VAL A 181 -10.00 8.49 -3.31
C VAL A 181 -9.72 8.61 -1.81
N GLY A 182 -10.60 8.01 -1.00
CA GLY A 182 -10.47 8.01 0.46
C GLY A 182 -11.03 9.27 1.12
N GLY A 183 -11.67 9.11 2.28
CA GLY A 183 -12.42 10.18 2.95
C GLY A 183 -11.59 11.41 3.32
N SER A 184 -10.30 11.24 3.62
CA SER A 184 -9.41 12.36 3.97
C SER A 184 -9.03 13.23 2.76
N SER A 185 -9.24 12.75 1.53
CA SER A 185 -9.08 13.57 0.32
C SER A 185 -10.10 14.71 0.20
N ARG A 186 -11.20 14.67 0.98
CA ARG A 186 -12.24 15.71 1.03
C ARG A 186 -11.80 17.00 1.73
N ILE A 187 -10.63 17.01 2.35
CA ILE A 187 -10.08 18.20 3.01
C ILE A 187 -9.77 19.25 1.92
N PRO A 188 -10.35 20.47 1.96
CA PRO A 188 -10.20 21.48 0.90
C PRO A 188 -8.74 21.84 0.58
N TYR A 189 -7.89 21.87 1.60
CA TYR A 189 -6.46 22.10 1.44
C TYR A 189 -5.79 21.10 0.49
N ILE A 190 -6.19 19.82 0.52
CA ILE A 190 -5.63 18.78 -0.36
C ILE A 190 -5.91 19.09 -1.83
N GLU A 191 -7.16 19.42 -2.14
CA GLU A 191 -7.59 19.78 -3.50
C GLU A 191 -6.88 21.04 -4.00
N GLN A 192 -6.78 22.07 -3.15
CA GLN A 192 -6.11 23.32 -3.47
C GLN A 192 -4.63 23.09 -3.80
N GLN A 193 -3.92 22.35 -2.95
CA GLN A 193 -2.49 22.09 -3.16
C GLN A 193 -2.25 21.18 -4.37
N LEU A 194 -3.09 20.16 -4.60
CA LEU A 194 -2.99 19.33 -5.81
C LEU A 194 -3.24 20.13 -7.09
N THR A 195 -4.24 21.02 -7.07
CA THR A 195 -4.52 21.91 -8.21
C THR A 195 -3.34 22.83 -8.46
N ALA A 196 -2.73 23.40 -7.42
CA ALA A 196 -1.54 24.24 -7.55
C ALA A 196 -0.32 23.45 -8.07
N LEU A 197 -0.15 22.20 -7.63
CA LEU A 197 0.95 21.33 -8.02
C LEU A 197 0.86 20.87 -9.48
N LEU A 198 -0.34 20.47 -9.92
CA LEU A 198 -0.54 19.79 -11.20
C LEU A 198 -1.11 20.72 -12.28
N GLY A 199 -1.71 21.85 -11.89
CA GLY A 199 -2.46 22.72 -12.80
C GLY A 199 -3.79 22.12 -13.25
N ILE A 200 -4.25 21.05 -12.60
CA ILE A 200 -5.46 20.30 -12.94
C ILE A 200 -6.33 20.22 -11.69
N THR A 201 -7.57 20.69 -11.79
CA THR A 201 -8.55 20.53 -10.72
C THR A 201 -8.97 19.06 -10.61
N PRO A 202 -8.88 18.44 -9.42
CA PRO A 202 -9.38 17.09 -9.21
C PRO A 202 -10.85 16.91 -9.56
N SER A 203 -11.17 15.73 -10.08
CA SER A 203 -12.52 15.38 -10.53
C SER A 203 -13.43 15.04 -9.36
N HIS A 204 -14.64 15.60 -9.38
CA HIS A 204 -15.73 15.31 -8.44
C HIS A 204 -16.81 14.41 -9.06
N GLU A 205 -16.57 13.81 -10.24
CA GLU A 205 -17.56 13.00 -10.96
C GLU A 205 -17.82 11.64 -10.29
N VAL A 206 -16.95 11.19 -9.36
CA VAL A 206 -17.08 9.93 -8.63
C VAL A 206 -17.03 10.17 -7.13
N ASN A 207 -17.73 9.32 -6.37
CA ASN A 207 -17.68 9.36 -4.91
C ASN A 207 -16.37 8.72 -4.42
N PRO A 208 -15.48 9.45 -3.73
CA PRO A 208 -14.19 8.93 -3.26
C PRO A 208 -14.32 7.73 -2.31
N ASP A 209 -15.47 7.54 -1.66
CA ASP A 209 -15.70 6.46 -0.70
C ASP A 209 -16.18 5.16 -1.37
N GLU A 210 -16.74 5.23 -2.59
CA GLU A 210 -17.37 4.10 -3.27
C GLU A 210 -16.63 3.66 -4.54
N VAL A 211 -15.82 4.56 -5.11
CA VAL A 211 -15.19 4.39 -6.43
C VAL A 211 -14.37 3.09 -6.54
N VAL A 212 -13.69 2.69 -5.46
CA VAL A 212 -12.90 1.45 -5.40
C VAL A 212 -13.81 0.22 -5.46
N ALA A 213 -14.85 0.16 -4.62
CA ALA A 213 -15.80 -0.95 -4.59
C ALA A 213 -16.56 -1.09 -5.90
N MET A 214 -16.98 0.04 -6.49
CA MET A 214 -17.62 0.07 -7.81
C MET A 214 -16.68 -0.42 -8.92
N GLY A 215 -15.40 -0.08 -8.85
CA GLY A 215 -14.36 -0.59 -9.74
C GLY A 215 -14.15 -2.09 -9.61
N ALA A 216 -14.10 -2.61 -8.38
CA ALA A 216 -13.97 -4.04 -8.11
C ALA A 216 -15.18 -4.84 -8.64
N ALA A 217 -16.40 -4.35 -8.44
CA ALA A 217 -17.61 -4.94 -9.02
C ALA A 217 -17.58 -4.95 -10.56
N LEU A 218 -17.14 -3.85 -11.16
CA LEU A 218 -17.01 -3.75 -12.62
C LEU A 218 -15.91 -4.68 -13.17
N PHE A 219 -14.84 -4.89 -12.40
CA PHE A 219 -13.80 -5.86 -12.73
C PHE A 219 -14.32 -7.30 -12.62
N GLY A 220 -15.04 -7.64 -11.55
CA GLY A 220 -15.67 -8.97 -11.39
C GLY A 220 -16.59 -9.33 -12.56
N LYS A 221 -17.44 -8.38 -12.99
CA LYS A 221 -18.29 -8.56 -14.19
C LYS A 221 -17.49 -8.86 -15.47
N GLN A 222 -16.29 -8.30 -15.61
CA GLN A 222 -15.44 -8.55 -16.78
C GLN A 222 -14.80 -9.95 -16.77
N LEU A 223 -14.54 -10.49 -15.58
CA LEU A 223 -14.01 -11.84 -15.43
C LEU A 223 -15.04 -12.91 -15.83
N GLU A 224 -16.34 -12.66 -15.61
CA GLU A 224 -17.42 -13.58 -16.02
C GLU A 224 -17.66 -13.56 -17.54
N SER A 225 -17.43 -12.42 -18.20
CA SER A 225 -17.60 -12.32 -19.65
C SER A 225 -16.39 -12.93 -20.37
N VAL A 226 -16.50 -14.19 -20.79
CA VAL A 226 -15.50 -14.94 -21.59
C VAL A 226 -15.38 -14.42 -23.04
N SER A 227 -15.48 -13.11 -23.25
CA SER A 227 -15.31 -12.48 -24.56
C SER A 227 -13.84 -12.22 -24.87
N SER A 228 -13.49 -12.40 -26.15
CA SER A 228 -12.17 -12.20 -26.75
C SER A 228 -11.56 -10.80 -26.59
N ASP A 229 -12.34 -9.81 -26.16
CA ASP A 229 -11.89 -8.47 -25.77
C ASP A 229 -11.58 -8.42 -24.27
N THR A 230 -10.69 -9.31 -23.81
CA THR A 230 -10.26 -9.30 -22.41
C THR A 230 -9.56 -7.97 -22.14
N LYS A 231 -10.30 -7.06 -21.50
CA LYS A 231 -9.79 -5.76 -21.06
C LYS A 231 -8.51 -5.98 -20.27
N THR A 232 -7.39 -5.63 -20.87
CA THR A 232 -6.09 -5.96 -20.31
C THR A 232 -5.82 -4.97 -19.19
N ILE A 233 -5.91 -5.46 -17.95
CA ILE A 233 -5.41 -4.73 -16.79
C ILE A 233 -3.98 -5.18 -16.59
N SER A 234 -3.06 -4.25 -16.78
CA SER A 234 -1.63 -4.44 -16.56
C SER A 234 -1.23 -3.66 -15.32
N ASP A 235 -0.93 -4.37 -14.24
CA ASP A 235 -0.45 -3.78 -13.00
C ASP A 235 1.09 -3.84 -12.92
N VAL A 236 1.66 -3.25 -11.86
CA VAL A 236 3.11 -3.19 -11.65
C VAL A 236 3.49 -3.57 -10.21
N CYS A 237 4.75 -3.94 -10.01
CA CYS A 237 5.28 -4.22 -8.68
C CYS A 237 5.29 -2.97 -7.79
N SER A 238 4.59 -2.99 -6.65
CA SER A 238 4.58 -1.86 -5.70
C SER A 238 5.91 -1.65 -4.97
N HIS A 239 6.76 -2.68 -4.90
CA HIS A 239 8.10 -2.66 -4.33
C HIS A 239 9.04 -3.55 -5.15
N SER A 240 10.34 -3.25 -5.10
CA SER A 240 11.35 -4.15 -5.64
C SER A 240 11.40 -5.46 -4.85
N ILE A 241 11.48 -6.58 -5.58
CA ILE A 241 11.63 -7.93 -5.01
C ILE A 241 13.04 -8.44 -5.32
N GLY A 242 13.70 -8.95 -4.29
CA GLY A 242 15.08 -9.42 -4.35
C GLY A 242 15.30 -10.70 -3.56
N VAL A 243 16.57 -11.05 -3.47
CA VAL A 243 17.06 -12.14 -2.62
C VAL A 243 18.29 -11.70 -1.83
N SER A 244 18.52 -12.31 -0.67
CA SER A 244 19.79 -12.14 0.05
C SER A 244 20.93 -12.81 -0.73
N ALA A 245 22.01 -12.07 -0.90
CA ALA A 245 23.21 -12.52 -1.61
C ALA A 245 24.45 -12.23 -0.76
N LEU A 246 25.48 -13.07 -0.85
CA LEU A 246 26.76 -12.84 -0.16
C LEU A 246 27.70 -12.03 -1.04
N ASP A 247 28.27 -10.96 -0.50
CA ASP A 247 29.35 -10.21 -1.14
C ASP A 247 30.69 -10.94 -0.90
N GLU A 248 31.37 -11.33 -1.98
CA GLU A 248 32.59 -12.15 -1.89
C GLU A 248 33.77 -11.44 -1.19
N LEU A 249 33.83 -10.10 -1.25
CA LEU A 249 34.94 -9.32 -0.71
C LEU A 249 34.75 -9.00 0.76
N THR A 250 33.53 -8.59 1.12
CA THR A 250 33.20 -8.15 2.48
C THR A 250 32.63 -9.27 3.35
N LEU A 251 32.23 -10.39 2.74
CA LEU A 251 31.52 -11.52 3.36
C LEU A 251 30.22 -11.09 4.06
N LYS A 252 29.65 -9.94 3.67
CA LYS A 252 28.37 -9.45 4.18
C LYS A 252 27.23 -9.85 3.26
N LYS A 253 26.11 -10.26 3.84
CA LYS A 253 24.87 -10.47 3.09
C LYS A 253 24.28 -9.11 2.70
N TYR A 254 23.78 -8.98 1.49
CA TYR A 254 23.12 -7.77 0.97
C TYR A 254 21.87 -8.14 0.16
N ASN A 255 20.97 -7.18 0.00
CA ASN A 255 19.80 -7.30 -0.85
C ASN A 255 20.17 -7.17 -2.33
N ARG A 256 19.98 -8.25 -3.09
CA ARG A 256 20.10 -8.23 -4.56
C ARG A 256 18.70 -8.14 -5.17
N ILE A 257 18.34 -6.97 -5.69
CA ILE A 257 17.07 -6.76 -6.40
C ILE A 257 17.08 -7.54 -7.73
N LEU A 258 16.04 -8.35 -7.97
CA LEU A 258 15.84 -9.12 -9.21
C LEU A 258 14.73 -8.50 -10.05
N ILE A 259 13.61 -8.13 -9.43
CA ILE A 259 12.50 -7.45 -10.09
C ILE A 259 12.35 -6.08 -9.44
N LYS A 260 12.45 -5.02 -10.24
CA LYS A 260 12.39 -3.65 -9.74
C LYS A 260 10.94 -3.24 -9.47
N ARG A 261 10.76 -2.28 -8.57
CA ARG A 261 9.52 -1.52 -8.44
C ARG A 261 9.06 -0.97 -9.80
N ASN A 262 7.75 -0.89 -9.98
CA ASN A 262 7.08 -0.48 -11.22
C ASN A 262 7.33 -1.39 -12.43
N THR A 263 7.93 -2.58 -12.25
CA THR A 263 7.99 -3.58 -13.33
C THR A 263 6.58 -4.11 -13.60
N THR A 264 6.19 -4.13 -14.87
CA THR A 264 4.91 -4.67 -15.32
C THR A 264 4.75 -6.14 -14.97
N LEU A 265 3.57 -6.52 -14.48
CA LEU A 265 3.23 -7.89 -14.10
C LEU A 265 2.45 -8.62 -15.21
N PRO A 266 2.65 -9.94 -15.37
CA PRO A 266 3.62 -10.78 -14.66
C PRO A 266 5.07 -10.48 -15.09
N ALA A 267 6.03 -10.73 -14.20
CA ALA A 267 7.45 -10.45 -14.43
C ALA A 267 8.32 -11.64 -14.05
N GLU A 268 9.42 -11.84 -14.78
CA GLU A 268 10.42 -12.88 -14.48
C GLU A 268 11.83 -12.35 -14.72
N THR A 269 12.73 -12.62 -13.78
CA THR A 269 14.16 -12.33 -13.89
C THR A 269 14.96 -13.53 -13.44
N CYS A 270 16.00 -13.90 -14.19
CA CYS A 270 16.98 -14.91 -13.79
C CYS A 270 18.37 -14.28 -13.66
N LEU A 271 19.01 -14.48 -12.50
CA LEU A 271 20.37 -14.01 -12.25
C LEU A 271 21.31 -15.17 -11.89
N PRO A 272 22.57 -15.13 -12.37
CA PRO A 272 23.58 -16.09 -11.97
C PRO A 272 24.18 -15.72 -10.60
N PHE A 273 24.28 -16.73 -9.74
CA PHE A 273 24.97 -16.78 -8.46
C PHE A 273 26.02 -17.90 -8.48
N ARG A 274 26.74 -18.06 -7.38
CA ARG A 274 27.79 -19.07 -7.24
C ARG A 274 27.81 -19.68 -5.84
N THR A 275 28.27 -20.92 -5.73
CA THR A 275 28.62 -21.52 -4.44
C THR A 275 29.77 -20.75 -3.79
N ALA A 276 29.64 -20.47 -2.50
CA ALA A 276 30.58 -19.67 -1.71
C ALA A 276 31.77 -20.49 -1.17
N SER A 277 31.60 -21.81 -1.00
CA SER A 277 32.63 -22.72 -0.47
C SER A 277 32.70 -24.03 -1.26
N GLU A 278 33.80 -24.76 -1.07
CA GLU A 278 33.95 -26.13 -1.56
C GLU A 278 32.93 -27.04 -0.87
N ASN A 279 32.33 -27.97 -1.62
CA ASN A 279 31.35 -28.94 -1.15
C ASN A 279 30.19 -28.31 -0.35
N GLN A 280 29.75 -27.12 -0.76
CA GLN A 280 28.65 -26.43 -0.07
C GLN A 280 27.38 -27.29 -0.08
N GLU A 281 26.88 -27.62 1.12
CA GLU A 281 25.75 -28.54 1.30
C GLU A 281 24.38 -27.88 1.15
N LYS A 282 24.30 -26.57 1.39
CA LYS A 282 23.04 -25.84 1.36
C LYS A 282 23.18 -24.38 0.93
N ILE A 283 22.10 -23.80 0.41
CA ILE A 283 21.94 -22.37 0.18
C ILE A 283 20.83 -21.86 1.10
N GLU A 284 21.18 -20.89 1.95
CA GLU A 284 20.21 -20.10 2.71
C GLU A 284 19.81 -18.90 1.86
N LEU A 285 18.55 -18.85 1.46
CA LEU A 285 18.01 -17.79 0.62
C LEU A 285 16.88 -17.07 1.36
N SER A 286 17.02 -15.76 1.52
CA SER A 286 15.96 -14.90 2.02
C SER A 286 15.38 -14.11 0.86
N VAL A 287 14.07 -14.19 0.63
CA VAL A 287 13.37 -13.33 -0.34
C VAL A 287 13.09 -11.99 0.34
N THR A 288 13.43 -10.89 -0.33
CA THR A 288 13.36 -9.53 0.21
C THR A 288 12.39 -8.65 -0.57
N GLU A 289 11.79 -7.69 0.12
CA GLU A 289 10.93 -6.64 -0.43
C GLU A 289 11.47 -5.28 0.03
N GLY A 290 11.88 -4.44 -0.92
CA GLY A 290 12.40 -3.10 -0.63
C GLY A 290 13.47 -2.62 -1.62
N GLU A 291 13.80 -1.33 -1.52
CA GLU A 291 14.63 -0.62 -2.51
C GLU A 291 16.11 -0.51 -2.12
N PHE A 292 16.46 -0.84 -0.88
CA PHE A 292 17.79 -0.62 -0.32
C PHE A 292 18.69 -1.85 -0.44
N LYS A 293 20.01 -1.62 -0.48
CA LYS A 293 21.01 -2.70 -0.56
C LYS A 293 21.24 -3.39 0.79
N GLU A 294 21.13 -2.67 1.89
CA GLU A 294 21.32 -3.21 3.23
C GLU A 294 20.10 -4.05 3.64
N LEU A 295 20.34 -5.24 4.19
CA LEU A 295 19.26 -6.15 4.59
C LEU A 295 18.46 -5.64 5.79
N SER A 296 19.03 -4.75 6.62
CA SER A 296 18.33 -4.09 7.74
C SER A 296 17.24 -3.13 7.26
N ASP A 297 17.35 -2.63 6.03
CA ASP A 297 16.53 -1.56 5.49
C ASP A 297 15.46 -2.10 4.52
N VAL A 298 15.33 -3.42 4.43
CA VAL A 298 14.33 -4.10 3.60
C VAL A 298 13.60 -5.16 4.41
N ARG A 299 12.39 -5.50 3.97
CA ARG A 299 11.59 -6.53 4.62
C ARG A 299 12.00 -7.90 4.07
N ILE A 300 12.32 -8.84 4.95
CA ILE A 300 12.40 -10.25 4.57
C ILE A 300 10.97 -10.81 4.54
N ILE A 301 10.54 -11.28 3.37
CA ILE A 301 9.18 -11.78 3.16
C ILE A 301 9.09 -13.30 3.18
N SER A 302 10.22 -14.00 3.00
CA SER A 302 10.32 -15.44 3.15
C SER A 302 11.78 -15.87 3.29
N GLU A 303 12.00 -17.05 3.86
CA GLU A 303 13.32 -17.68 3.94
C GLU A 303 13.19 -19.14 3.54
N ALA A 304 14.22 -19.66 2.87
CA ALA A 304 14.32 -21.05 2.50
C ALA A 304 15.75 -21.56 2.67
N GLU A 305 15.83 -22.84 3.00
CA GLU A 305 17.05 -23.61 2.93
C GLU A 305 16.94 -24.61 1.79
N ILE A 306 17.87 -24.53 0.84
CA ILE A 306 17.93 -25.42 -0.32
C ILE A 306 19.13 -26.33 -0.15
N LEU A 307 18.87 -27.62 0.06
CA LEU A 307 19.92 -28.64 0.08
C LEU A 307 20.49 -28.83 -1.32
N LEU A 308 21.82 -28.79 -1.42
CA LEU A 308 22.54 -28.91 -2.66
C LEU A 308 23.01 -30.36 -2.89
N PRO A 309 23.15 -30.77 -4.17
CA PRO A 309 23.86 -32.00 -4.50
C PRO A 309 25.28 -32.01 -3.90
N PRO A 310 25.80 -33.18 -3.48
CA PRO A 310 27.14 -33.29 -2.95
C PRO A 310 28.21 -32.99 -4.01
N ASN A 311 29.43 -32.70 -3.56
CA ASN A 311 30.63 -32.52 -4.40
C ASN A 311 30.57 -31.32 -5.36
N LEU A 312 29.90 -30.23 -5.00
CA LEU A 312 29.93 -28.99 -5.78
C LEU A 312 31.20 -28.17 -5.45
N PRO A 313 32.06 -27.88 -6.45
CA PRO A 313 33.21 -27.01 -6.24
C PRO A 313 32.80 -25.59 -5.82
N LYS A 314 33.69 -24.85 -5.17
CA LYS A 314 33.49 -23.41 -4.96
C LYS A 314 33.37 -22.69 -6.30
N GLY A 315 32.47 -21.71 -6.38
CA GLY A 315 32.29 -20.90 -7.60
C GLY A 315 31.38 -21.55 -8.66
N THR A 316 30.81 -22.73 -8.36
CA THR A 316 29.86 -23.42 -9.26
C THR A 316 28.66 -22.53 -9.52
N ARG A 317 28.28 -22.37 -10.80
CA ARG A 317 27.17 -21.51 -11.23
C ARG A 317 25.84 -22.06 -10.72
N VAL A 318 25.11 -21.20 -10.04
CA VAL A 318 23.74 -21.42 -9.57
C VAL A 318 22.87 -20.35 -10.21
N GLU A 319 21.81 -20.73 -10.91
CA GLU A 319 20.87 -19.79 -11.52
C GLU A 319 19.67 -19.67 -10.59
N VAL A 320 19.34 -18.45 -10.20
CA VAL A 320 18.15 -18.15 -9.40
C VAL A 320 17.22 -17.32 -10.25
N ALA A 321 16.07 -17.90 -10.59
CA ALA A 321 14.99 -17.22 -11.28
C ALA A 321 13.90 -16.84 -10.27
N LEU A 322 13.44 -15.60 -10.35
CA LEU A 322 12.33 -15.09 -9.56
C LEU A 322 11.23 -14.63 -10.52
N ARG A 323 10.02 -15.11 -10.31
CA ARG A 323 8.83 -14.70 -11.04
C ARG A 323 7.78 -14.15 -10.09
N LEU A 324 7.13 -13.10 -10.54
CA LEU A 324 5.90 -12.57 -9.96
C LEU A 324 4.76 -12.84 -10.93
N ASP A 325 3.71 -13.47 -10.43
CA ASP A 325 2.47 -13.65 -11.18
C ASP A 325 1.61 -12.36 -11.18
N PRO A 326 0.49 -12.31 -11.91
CA PRO A 326 -0.40 -11.14 -11.90
C PRO A 326 -1.02 -10.81 -10.53
N SER A 327 -1.00 -11.76 -9.58
CA SER A 327 -1.45 -11.60 -8.20
C SER A 327 -0.31 -11.22 -7.24
N GLN A 328 0.90 -10.99 -7.78
CA GLN A 328 2.14 -10.71 -7.05
C GLN A 328 2.62 -11.85 -6.13
N LEU A 329 2.23 -13.10 -6.42
CA LEU A 329 2.79 -14.26 -5.75
C LEU A 329 4.23 -14.50 -6.23
N VAL A 330 5.14 -14.78 -5.29
CA VAL A 330 6.55 -14.98 -5.58
C VAL A 330 6.83 -16.46 -5.83
N HIS A 331 7.38 -16.75 -6.99
CA HIS A 331 7.90 -18.05 -7.35
C HIS A 331 9.41 -17.96 -7.54
N LEU A 332 10.15 -18.90 -6.97
CA LEU A 332 11.59 -18.95 -7.10
C LEU A 332 12.01 -20.31 -7.63
N TRP A 333 12.85 -20.30 -8.67
CA TRP A 333 13.49 -21.50 -9.18
C TRP A 333 14.99 -21.39 -8.95
N LEU A 334 15.58 -22.50 -8.54
CA LEU A 334 17.01 -22.65 -8.45
C LEU A 334 17.45 -23.75 -9.39
N ARG A 335 18.42 -23.46 -10.26
CA ARG A 335 18.99 -24.42 -11.20
C ARG A 335 20.51 -24.44 -11.09
N ILE A 336 21.09 -25.64 -11.12
CA ILE A 336 22.54 -25.85 -11.17
C ILE A 336 22.84 -26.65 -12.45
N PRO A 337 23.15 -25.96 -13.57
CA PRO A 337 23.30 -26.62 -14.87
C PRO A 337 24.38 -27.71 -14.91
N ALA A 338 25.46 -27.56 -14.12
CA ALA A 338 26.59 -28.50 -14.11
C ALA A 338 26.22 -29.91 -13.64
N VAL A 339 25.14 -30.06 -12.87
CA VAL A 339 24.68 -31.34 -12.31
C VAL A 339 23.22 -31.63 -12.65
N SER A 340 22.64 -30.89 -13.61
CA SER A 340 21.23 -31.01 -14.01
C SER A 340 20.24 -30.99 -12.84
N TYR A 341 20.56 -30.21 -11.80
CA TYR A 341 19.71 -30.05 -10.62
C TYR A 341 18.81 -28.84 -10.80
N GLU A 342 17.53 -29.00 -10.46
CA GLU A 342 16.53 -27.94 -10.48
C GLU A 342 15.53 -28.15 -9.34
N THR A 343 15.11 -27.06 -8.71
CA THR A 343 14.06 -27.07 -7.69
C THR A 343 13.23 -25.80 -7.77
N GLU A 344 11.93 -25.92 -7.51
CA GLU A 344 11.00 -24.80 -7.42
C GLU A 344 10.59 -24.63 -5.95
N LEU A 345 10.65 -23.38 -5.49
CA LEU A 345 10.10 -22.94 -4.22
C LEU A 345 8.96 -21.97 -4.50
N LYS A 346 7.77 -22.34 -4.03
CA LYS A 346 6.60 -21.45 -4.03
C LYS A 346 6.51 -20.79 -2.68
N PHE A 347 6.61 -19.47 -2.67
CA PHE A 347 6.54 -18.70 -1.44
C PHE A 347 5.17 -18.06 -1.33
N ASN A 348 4.41 -18.53 -0.34
CA ASN A 348 3.33 -17.71 0.19
C ASN A 348 3.99 -16.62 1.04
N ARG A 349 3.72 -15.33 0.76
CA ARG A 349 4.05 -14.24 1.70
C ARG A 349 3.59 -14.70 3.08
N ILE A 350 4.52 -14.70 4.06
CA ILE A 350 4.31 -15.27 5.40
C ILE A 350 2.86 -15.04 5.83
N SER A 351 2.11 -16.14 5.85
CA SER A 351 0.77 -16.13 6.40
C SER A 351 0.94 -15.97 7.90
N ASN A 352 0.28 -14.97 8.48
CA ASN A 352 0.23 -14.84 9.93
C ASN A 352 -0.62 -15.94 10.59
N LEU A 353 -1.23 -16.84 9.80
CA LEU A 353 -2.15 -17.88 10.25
C LEU A 353 -1.82 -19.23 9.61
N SER A 354 -1.83 -20.29 10.40
CA SER A 354 -1.77 -21.68 9.98
C SER A 354 -3.14 -22.17 9.45
N ASP A 355 -3.15 -23.28 8.71
CA ASP A 355 -4.41 -23.89 8.22
C ASP A 355 -5.38 -24.24 9.36
N GLN A 356 -4.84 -24.68 10.51
CA GLN A 356 -5.64 -24.96 11.72
C GLN A 356 -6.28 -23.70 12.30
N GLU A 357 -5.56 -22.57 12.31
CA GLU A 357 -6.09 -21.29 12.75
C GLU A 357 -7.17 -20.77 11.78
N ILE A 358 -6.97 -20.95 10.48
CA ILE A 358 -7.97 -20.60 9.45
C ILE A 358 -9.25 -21.41 9.67
N GLU A 359 -9.15 -22.73 9.86
CA GLU A 359 -10.31 -23.60 10.10
C GLU A 359 -11.05 -23.22 11.39
N LYS A 360 -10.30 -22.96 12.47
CA LYS A 360 -10.87 -22.49 13.75
C LYS A 360 -11.60 -21.14 13.59
N LEU A 361 -11.00 -20.17 12.91
CA LEU A 361 -11.62 -18.86 12.68
C LEU A 361 -12.85 -18.95 11.77
N THR A 362 -12.81 -19.81 10.75
CA THR A 362 -13.96 -20.09 9.88
C THR A 362 -15.12 -20.68 10.70
N GLY A 363 -14.82 -21.65 11.59
CA GLY A 363 -15.81 -22.22 12.52
C GLY A 363 -16.40 -21.17 13.46
N LEU A 364 -15.56 -20.29 14.04
CA LEU A 364 -16.03 -19.20 14.90
C LEU A 364 -17.00 -18.28 14.16
N ILE A 365 -16.71 -17.86 12.92
CA ILE A 365 -17.61 -16.99 12.14
C ILE A 365 -18.92 -17.70 11.79
N ALA A 366 -18.89 -19.00 11.50
CA ALA A 366 -20.11 -19.77 11.23
C ALA A 366 -21.08 -19.79 12.45
N ASP A 367 -20.56 -19.63 13.66
CA ASP A 367 -21.34 -19.55 14.90
C ASP A 367 -21.84 -18.12 15.21
N TYR A 368 -21.34 -17.09 14.51
CA TYR A 368 -21.85 -15.72 14.62
C TYR A 368 -23.01 -15.50 13.65
N ASP A 369 -24.23 -15.57 14.19
CA ASP A 369 -25.44 -15.15 13.48
C ASP A 369 -25.46 -13.61 13.40
N VAL A 370 -24.95 -13.06 12.30
CA VAL A 370 -25.08 -11.62 11.99
C VAL A 370 -26.45 -11.39 11.37
N SER A 371 -27.49 -11.51 12.19
CA SER A 371 -28.87 -11.17 11.83
C SER A 371 -29.26 -9.77 12.28
#